data_AF-A0AAN8I640-F1
#
_entry.id   AF-A0AAN8I640-F1
#
_cell.length_a   1.000
_cell.length_b   1.000
_cell.length_c   1.000
_cell.angle_alpha   90.00
_cell.angle_beta   90.00
_cell.angle_gamma   90.00
#
_symmetry.space_group_name_H-M   'P 1'
#
loop_
_entity.id
_entity.type
_entity.pdbx_description
1 polymer ?
#
loop_
_entity_poly.entity_id
_entity_poly.type
_entity_poly.pdbx_seq_one_letter_code
_entity_poly.pdbx_strand_id
1 'polypeptide(L)'
;MPRSKQKSCSHTRLLTTPSPHAEEVGYKRFTAQQLFTAATGSRKRVSRGYEEYSGLFPAPLVLPGDELVHDPKCPPQSFKSWLNEPARNEITQRRKTVYVAAPPHLKEEMAGVMRDWTAPLGEALLTPKQGLVQQPAIDGVLSYLSAFFHGLPVKMLDDQLEWSAWSEDSKQKTGRKTDPSAGHSAPRSIGLSSQKLKTTTRIRVRHLERNDHFSGYRQQLSLDDILDHAIAILPEDAYCLILLVDHDLYEDDDDDFCCGRAYGGSRICVVSSAQYQPALDAWHSGDIMDGHFWPASHRADFVEVACAGYPRTASSKKRKMATHREGKQSDEKRRGNGRSASDAIMIDSSIVEDEANYGHLTPLEVAVAAQSTCLKQRGLSEVELGPLYLRRLSLTASHELLHCFGLDHCVYYACAMQSTASMVEDSRQPPYLCPVCENKLARAVSNIRMQEAHAKSSSNDWWQASGIVDWRKTRNQAILAFCEARGKDDLGFASLGAWTRRALEVGGEML
;
A
#
# COMPACT_ATOMS: atom_id res chain seq x y z
N MET A 1 32.24 7.49 8.40
CA MET A 1 33.01 6.77 7.36
C MET A 1 32.75 7.43 6.01
N PRO A 2 33.73 7.55 5.10
CA PRO A 2 33.49 8.15 3.80
C PRO A 2 32.54 7.27 2.99
N ARG A 3 31.54 7.88 2.34
CA ARG A 3 30.57 7.22 1.45
C ARG A 3 31.35 6.39 0.40
N SER A 4 31.15 5.08 0.43
CA SER A 4 31.54 4.20 -0.67
C SER A 4 30.96 4.78 -1.96
N LYS A 5 31.80 5.00 -2.98
CA LYS A 5 31.34 5.40 -4.32
C LYS A 5 30.33 4.34 -4.80
N GLN A 6 29.04 4.68 -4.81
CA GLN A 6 28.01 3.86 -5.47
C GLN A 6 28.49 3.63 -6.90
N LYS A 7 28.67 2.35 -7.28
CA LYS A 7 28.89 1.98 -8.67
C LYS A 7 27.65 2.43 -9.44
N SER A 8 27.85 3.14 -10.55
CA SER A 8 26.77 3.44 -11.49
C SER A 8 26.10 2.13 -11.88
N CYS A 9 24.84 1.92 -11.50
CA CYS A 9 24.13 0.69 -11.84
C CYS A 9 23.56 0.81 -13.26
N SER A 10 23.67 -0.26 -14.05
CA SER A 10 23.50 -0.20 -15.51
C SER A 10 22.03 -0.21 -15.95
N HIS A 11 21.07 -0.36 -15.02
CA HIS A 11 19.61 -0.31 -15.27
C HIS A 11 19.10 -1.23 -16.40
N THR A 12 19.86 -2.25 -16.78
CA THR A 12 19.66 -3.00 -18.03
C THR A 12 18.97 -4.35 -17.86
N ARG A 13 18.60 -4.80 -16.65
CA ARG A 13 17.97 -6.12 -16.48
C ARG A 13 16.89 -6.06 -15.41
N LEU A 14 15.67 -6.52 -15.74
CA LEU A 14 14.56 -6.59 -14.78
C LEU A 14 14.29 -8.03 -14.34
N LEU A 15 13.98 -8.18 -13.07
CA LEU A 15 13.62 -9.42 -12.41
C LEU A 15 12.10 -9.51 -12.26
N THR A 16 11.50 -10.48 -12.94
CA THR A 16 10.06 -10.80 -12.85
C THR A 16 9.78 -12.04 -11.99
N THR A 17 10.82 -12.60 -11.39
CA THR A 17 10.81 -13.76 -10.50
C THR A 17 11.21 -13.35 -9.07
N PRO A 18 10.98 -14.20 -8.06
CA PRO A 18 11.47 -13.91 -6.72
C PRO A 18 13.00 -13.80 -6.69
N SER A 19 13.52 -13.07 -5.71
CA SER A 19 14.95 -12.89 -5.50
C SER A 19 15.64 -14.23 -5.20
N PRO A 20 16.98 -14.31 -5.37
CA PRO A 20 17.74 -15.48 -4.94
C PRO A 20 17.57 -15.80 -3.45
N HIS A 21 17.30 -14.80 -2.60
CA HIS A 21 17.08 -14.99 -1.17
C HIS A 21 15.77 -15.73 -0.85
N ALA A 22 14.76 -15.63 -1.72
CA ALA A 22 13.47 -16.29 -1.54
C ALA A 22 13.60 -17.81 -1.34
N GLU A 23 14.46 -18.46 -2.14
CA GLU A 23 14.71 -19.90 -2.04
C GLU A 23 15.40 -20.26 -0.71
N GLU A 24 16.31 -19.41 -0.22
CA GLU A 24 17.06 -19.62 1.02
C GLU A 24 16.14 -19.65 2.25
N VAL A 25 15.08 -18.83 2.25
CA VAL A 25 14.09 -18.75 3.34
C VAL A 25 12.93 -19.72 3.15
N GLY A 26 12.95 -20.53 2.09
CA GLY A 26 11.95 -21.55 1.81
C GLY A 26 10.66 -21.03 1.19
N TYR A 27 10.66 -19.82 0.65
CA TYR A 27 9.55 -19.32 -0.16
C TYR A 27 9.45 -20.13 -1.46
N LYS A 28 8.24 -20.59 -1.79
CA LYS A 28 7.98 -21.39 -2.99
C LYS A 28 7.13 -20.61 -3.97
N ARG A 29 7.68 -20.39 -5.17
CA ARG A 29 6.93 -19.79 -6.28
C ARG A 29 5.76 -20.68 -6.69
N PHE A 30 4.62 -20.06 -6.92
CA PHE A 30 3.46 -20.73 -7.50
C PHE A 30 3.67 -21.01 -8.99
N THR A 31 3.25 -22.19 -9.44
CA THR A 31 3.20 -22.56 -10.87
C THR A 31 2.09 -21.79 -11.60
N ALA A 32 2.20 -21.67 -12.92
CA ALA A 32 1.15 -21.05 -13.75
C ALA A 32 -0.24 -21.66 -13.50
N GLN A 33 -0.32 -22.99 -13.35
CA GLN A 33 -1.58 -23.67 -13.05
C GLN A 33 -2.11 -23.32 -11.64
N GLN A 34 -1.23 -23.22 -10.63
CA GLN A 34 -1.65 -22.80 -9.28
C GLN A 34 -2.14 -21.36 -9.26
N LEU A 35 -1.46 -20.45 -9.96
CA LEU A 35 -1.86 -19.04 -10.10
C LEU A 35 -3.21 -18.91 -10.81
N PHE A 36 -3.39 -19.63 -11.93
CA PHE A 36 -4.66 -19.69 -12.63
C PHE A 36 -5.80 -20.23 -11.73
N THR A 37 -5.56 -21.33 -11.03
CA THR A 37 -6.54 -21.92 -10.10
C THR A 37 -6.85 -20.96 -8.96
N ALA A 38 -5.83 -20.26 -8.44
CA ALA A 38 -6.01 -19.27 -7.39
C ALA A 38 -6.85 -18.08 -7.86
N ALA A 39 -6.64 -17.59 -9.08
CA ALA A 39 -7.37 -16.43 -9.61
C ALA A 39 -8.80 -16.75 -10.03
N THR A 40 -9.06 -17.98 -10.49
CA THR A 40 -10.33 -18.32 -11.16
C THR A 40 -11.16 -19.35 -10.41
N GLY A 41 -10.56 -20.13 -9.52
CA GLY A 41 -11.16 -21.35 -8.95
C GLY A 41 -11.27 -22.51 -9.94
N SER A 42 -10.86 -22.33 -11.21
CA SER A 42 -10.92 -23.36 -12.25
C SER A 42 -9.71 -24.27 -12.20
N ARG A 43 -9.94 -25.58 -12.40
CA ARG A 43 -8.89 -26.60 -12.54
C ARG A 43 -8.61 -26.98 -14.00
N LYS A 44 -9.21 -26.26 -14.95
CA LYS A 44 -8.95 -26.45 -16.37
C LYS A 44 -7.50 -26.06 -16.69
N ARG A 45 -7.01 -26.57 -17.82
CA ARG A 45 -5.72 -26.15 -18.36
C ARG A 45 -5.76 -24.65 -18.64
N VAL A 46 -4.69 -23.95 -18.25
CA VAL A 46 -4.54 -22.51 -18.51
C VAL A 46 -4.59 -22.24 -20.02
N SER A 47 -5.37 -21.24 -20.43
CA SER A 47 -5.40 -20.80 -21.82
C SER A 47 -4.19 -19.91 -22.11
N ARG A 48 -3.73 -19.92 -23.37
CA ARG A 48 -2.62 -19.07 -23.81
C ARG A 48 -2.87 -17.58 -23.52
N GLY A 49 -4.07 -17.08 -23.80
CA GLY A 49 -4.42 -15.67 -23.51
C GLY A 49 -4.38 -15.32 -22.02
N TYR A 50 -4.72 -16.27 -21.13
CA TYR A 50 -4.56 -16.05 -19.69
C TYR A 50 -3.08 -16.09 -19.28
N GLU A 51 -2.27 -16.99 -19.85
CA GLU A 51 -0.83 -17.04 -19.58
C GLU A 51 -0.17 -15.71 -19.98
N GLU A 52 -0.47 -15.19 -21.17
CA GLU A 52 0.01 -13.89 -21.66
C GLU A 52 -0.40 -12.74 -20.73
N TYR A 53 -1.68 -12.66 -20.33
CA TYR A 53 -2.18 -11.67 -19.37
C TYR A 53 -1.51 -11.79 -17.98
N SER A 54 -1.41 -13.01 -17.45
CA SER A 54 -0.83 -13.24 -16.13
C SER A 54 0.67 -13.00 -16.10
N GLY A 55 1.35 -13.13 -17.24
CA GLY A 55 2.77 -12.86 -17.42
C GLY A 55 3.13 -11.38 -17.36
N LEU A 56 2.15 -10.47 -17.44
CA LEU A 56 2.36 -9.02 -17.29
C LEU A 56 2.73 -8.63 -15.85
N PHE A 57 2.46 -9.51 -14.89
CA PHE A 57 2.64 -9.26 -13.47
C PHE A 57 3.85 -10.05 -12.93
N PRO A 58 4.87 -9.38 -12.37
CA PRO A 58 6.02 -10.06 -11.80
C PRO A 58 5.63 -10.78 -10.50
N ALA A 59 6.44 -11.75 -10.09
CA ALA A 59 6.32 -12.37 -8.77
C ALA A 59 6.74 -11.38 -7.65
N PRO A 60 6.36 -11.64 -6.38
CA PRO A 60 6.93 -10.92 -5.24
C PRO A 60 8.45 -10.99 -5.25
N LEU A 61 9.13 -9.90 -4.88
CA LEU A 61 10.60 -9.86 -4.83
C LEU A 61 11.14 -10.74 -3.69
N VAL A 62 10.55 -10.69 -2.50
CA VAL A 62 11.01 -11.45 -1.32
C VAL A 62 12.49 -11.15 -1.03
N LEU A 63 12.81 -9.88 -0.81
CA LEU A 63 14.14 -9.42 -0.41
C LEU A 63 14.33 -9.62 1.11
N PRO A 64 15.59 -9.63 1.60
CA PRO A 64 15.84 -9.69 3.04
C PRO A 64 15.10 -8.58 3.81
N GLY A 65 14.36 -8.98 4.85
CA GLY A 65 13.54 -8.07 5.66
C GLY A 65 12.12 -7.84 5.12
N ASP A 66 11.75 -8.44 3.98
CA ASP A 66 10.37 -8.44 3.48
C ASP A 66 9.46 -9.27 4.41
N GLU A 67 8.18 -8.93 4.47
CA GLU A 67 7.22 -9.70 5.27
C GLU A 67 7.17 -11.18 4.86
N LEU A 68 7.28 -11.46 3.55
CA LEU A 68 7.34 -12.83 3.05
C LEU A 68 8.63 -13.57 3.41
N VAL A 69 9.68 -12.90 3.90
CA VAL A 69 10.83 -13.54 4.53
C VAL A 69 10.52 -13.93 5.98
N HIS A 70 9.78 -13.08 6.71
CA HIS A 70 9.35 -13.37 8.07
C HIS A 70 8.30 -14.49 8.11
N ASP A 71 7.40 -14.50 7.13
CA ASP A 71 6.39 -15.53 6.94
C ASP A 71 6.33 -16.07 5.49
N PRO A 72 7.29 -16.92 5.09
CA PRO A 72 7.34 -17.49 3.74
C PRO A 72 6.20 -18.47 3.43
N LYS A 73 5.40 -18.82 4.45
CA LYS A 73 4.23 -19.69 4.33
C LYS A 73 2.93 -18.94 4.58
N CYS A 74 2.95 -17.60 4.51
CA CYS A 74 1.77 -16.75 4.66
C CYS A 74 0.59 -17.34 3.90
N PRO A 75 -0.57 -17.60 4.57
CA PRO A 75 -1.62 -18.41 3.98
C PRO A 75 -2.20 -17.67 2.77
N PRO A 76 -2.19 -18.27 1.57
CA PRO A 76 -2.66 -17.60 0.38
C PRO A 76 -4.20 -17.58 0.33
N GLN A 77 -4.81 -16.42 0.10
CA GLN A 77 -6.25 -16.33 -0.13
C GLN A 77 -6.58 -16.44 -1.62
N SER A 78 -7.04 -17.60 -2.07
CA SER A 78 -7.52 -17.77 -3.46
C SER A 78 -8.86 -17.06 -3.70
N PHE A 79 -9.25 -16.86 -4.96
CA PHE A 79 -10.58 -16.39 -5.35
C PHE A 79 -11.69 -17.25 -4.74
N LYS A 80 -11.54 -18.58 -4.75
CA LYS A 80 -12.54 -19.48 -4.15
C LYS A 80 -12.60 -19.33 -2.63
N SER A 81 -11.45 -19.13 -1.97
CA SER A 81 -11.43 -18.86 -0.52
C SER A 81 -12.16 -17.56 -0.21
N TRP A 82 -11.79 -16.49 -0.90
CA TRP A 82 -12.41 -15.17 -0.79
C TRP A 82 -13.93 -15.20 -1.05
N LEU A 83 -14.38 -15.94 -2.06
CA LEU A 83 -15.81 -16.03 -2.39
C LEU A 83 -16.62 -16.65 -1.24
N ASN A 84 -16.02 -17.56 -0.48
CA ASN A 84 -16.63 -18.28 0.63
C ASN A 84 -16.26 -17.68 2.01
N GLU A 85 -15.62 -16.50 2.04
CA GLU A 85 -15.24 -15.83 3.28
C GLU A 85 -16.49 -15.32 4.03
N PRO A 86 -16.83 -15.89 5.20
CA PRO A 86 -18.05 -15.52 5.91
C PRO A 86 -18.04 -14.08 6.44
N ALA A 87 -16.86 -13.52 6.75
CA ALA A 87 -16.73 -12.14 7.23
C ALA A 87 -16.80 -11.10 6.09
N ARG A 88 -16.87 -11.53 4.82
CA ARG A 88 -16.89 -10.63 3.67
C ARG A 88 -18.22 -9.91 3.54
N ASN A 89 -18.16 -8.58 3.43
CA ASN A 89 -19.32 -7.76 3.16
C ASN A 89 -19.78 -7.85 1.70
N GLU A 90 -21.07 -8.10 1.49
CA GLU A 90 -21.69 -8.02 0.15
C GLU A 90 -21.97 -6.57 -0.25
N ILE A 91 -21.58 -6.21 -1.46
CA ILE A 91 -22.00 -4.92 -2.04
C ILE A 91 -23.44 -5.05 -2.51
N THR A 92 -24.27 -4.08 -2.14
CA THR A 92 -25.71 -4.07 -2.48
C THR A 92 -26.09 -2.73 -3.08
N GLN A 93 -27.24 -2.64 -3.75
CA GLN A 93 -27.73 -1.37 -4.28
C GLN A 93 -27.89 -0.27 -3.20
N ARG A 94 -28.22 -0.67 -1.97
CA ARG A 94 -28.34 0.23 -0.82
C ARG A 94 -26.99 0.60 -0.20
N ARG A 95 -26.00 -0.31 -0.24
CA ARG A 95 -24.67 -0.16 0.38
C ARG A 95 -23.58 -0.42 -0.64
N LYS A 96 -23.23 0.62 -1.40
CA LYS A 96 -22.23 0.57 -2.49
C LYS A 96 -21.24 1.72 -2.49
N THR A 97 -21.45 2.74 -1.66
CA THR A 97 -20.63 3.96 -1.67
C THR A 97 -19.35 3.77 -0.85
N VAL A 98 -18.19 4.05 -1.41
CA VAL A 98 -16.95 4.18 -0.65
C VAL A 98 -16.85 5.63 -0.18
N TYR A 99 -16.79 5.86 1.13
CA TYR A 99 -16.64 7.19 1.71
C TYR A 99 -15.19 7.46 2.10
N VAL A 100 -14.72 8.67 1.83
CA VAL A 100 -13.41 9.19 2.24
C VAL A 100 -13.65 10.33 3.23
N ALA A 101 -13.26 10.13 4.50
CA ALA A 101 -13.24 11.20 5.49
C ALA A 101 -11.88 11.91 5.47
N ALA A 102 -11.94 13.24 5.44
CA ALA A 102 -10.75 14.08 5.45
C ALA A 102 -10.01 14.03 6.79
N PRO A 103 -8.70 14.35 6.81
CA PRO A 103 -7.97 14.58 8.06
C PRO A 103 -8.74 15.52 9.00
N PRO A 104 -8.90 15.16 10.29
CA PRO A 104 -9.66 16.00 11.20
C PRO A 104 -8.99 17.36 11.41
N HIS A 105 -9.80 18.42 11.43
CA HIS A 105 -9.35 19.78 11.64
C HIS A 105 -8.93 19.99 13.10
N LEU A 106 -7.93 20.83 13.30
CA LEU A 106 -7.50 21.19 14.64
C LEU A 106 -8.36 22.34 15.18
N LYS A 107 -9.08 22.14 16.28
CA LYS A 107 -9.73 23.26 16.97
C LYS A 107 -8.70 24.26 17.47
N GLU A 108 -9.08 25.53 17.52
CA GLU A 108 -8.19 26.63 17.95
C GLU A 108 -7.58 26.37 19.34
N GLU A 109 -8.34 25.81 20.27
CA GLU A 109 -7.87 25.44 21.62
C GLU A 109 -6.73 24.40 21.61
N MET A 110 -6.68 23.55 20.59
CA MET A 110 -5.69 22.48 20.45
C MET A 110 -4.48 22.92 19.62
N ALA A 111 -4.50 24.13 19.06
CA ALA A 111 -3.43 24.63 18.19
C ALA A 111 -2.06 24.70 18.89
N GLY A 112 -2.03 25.10 20.16
CA GLY A 112 -0.80 25.13 20.96
C GLY A 112 -0.32 23.76 21.44
N VAL A 113 -1.12 22.71 21.20
CA VAL A 113 -0.86 21.35 21.70
C VAL A 113 -0.41 20.43 20.57
N MET A 114 -1.18 20.36 19.46
CA MET A 114 -0.99 19.32 18.43
C MET A 114 -0.40 19.81 17.12
N ARG A 115 -0.25 21.12 16.90
CA ARG A 115 0.18 21.66 15.60
C ARG A 115 1.49 21.05 15.10
N ASP A 116 2.41 20.77 16.02
CA ASP A 116 3.73 20.24 15.69
C ASP A 116 3.79 18.70 15.70
N TRP A 117 2.68 18.00 15.97
CA TRP A 117 2.67 16.53 16.04
C TRP A 117 2.69 15.85 14.67
N THR A 118 2.35 16.59 13.61
CA THR A 118 2.40 16.12 12.21
C THR A 118 3.75 16.41 11.55
N ALA A 119 4.64 17.13 12.23
CA ALA A 119 5.99 17.43 11.76
C ALA A 119 6.98 16.38 12.29
N PRO A 120 7.76 15.71 11.40
CA PRO A 120 8.80 14.79 11.84
C PRO A 120 9.91 15.54 12.60
N LEU A 121 10.62 14.80 13.45
CA LEU A 121 11.74 15.33 14.24
C LEU A 121 12.88 15.81 13.34
N GLY A 122 13.50 16.94 13.70
CA GLY A 122 14.62 17.51 12.94
C GLY A 122 15.85 16.59 12.82
N GLU A 123 16.06 15.66 13.76
CA GLU A 123 17.09 14.63 13.69
C GLU A 123 16.75 13.52 12.67
N ALA A 124 15.46 13.32 12.39
CA ALA A 124 15.01 12.44 11.31
C ALA A 124 15.20 13.08 9.92
N LEU A 125 15.39 14.41 9.87
CA LEU A 125 15.64 15.18 8.65
C LEU A 125 17.15 15.23 8.34
N LEU A 126 17.68 14.21 7.66
CA LEU A 126 19.11 14.14 7.34
C LEU A 126 19.61 15.22 6.36
N THR A 127 18.72 15.92 5.66
CA THR A 127 19.09 17.04 4.77
C THR A 127 18.19 18.26 4.99
N PRO A 128 18.70 19.35 5.60
CA PRO A 128 17.96 20.62 5.79
C PRO A 128 17.46 21.29 4.50
N LYS A 129 17.87 20.78 3.32
CA LYS A 129 17.62 21.41 2.02
C LYS A 129 16.28 21.06 1.38
N GLN A 130 15.60 19.98 1.78
CA GLN A 130 14.38 19.52 1.09
C GLN A 130 13.06 20.03 1.69
N GLY A 131 13.08 20.67 2.87
CA GLY A 131 11.87 21.17 3.51
C GLY A 131 10.82 20.07 3.81
N LEU A 132 9.73 20.44 4.49
CA LEU A 132 8.58 19.55 4.60
C LEU A 132 7.75 19.67 3.33
N VAL A 133 7.37 18.53 2.75
CA VAL A 133 6.44 18.49 1.63
C VAL A 133 5.04 18.74 2.18
N GLN A 134 4.26 19.57 1.47
CA GLN A 134 2.87 19.82 1.81
C GLN A 134 2.08 18.52 1.81
N GLN A 135 1.11 18.42 2.73
CA GLN A 135 0.21 17.27 2.80
C GLN A 135 -0.49 17.01 1.45
N PRO A 136 -0.69 15.75 1.05
CA PRO A 136 -1.35 15.42 -0.21
C PRO A 136 -2.76 16.02 -0.25
N ALA A 137 -3.08 16.70 -1.36
CA ALA A 137 -4.43 17.22 -1.57
C ALA A 137 -5.42 16.05 -1.61
N ILE A 138 -6.48 16.15 -0.79
CA ILE A 138 -7.47 15.08 -0.65
C ILE A 138 -8.20 14.78 -1.96
N ASP A 139 -8.40 15.79 -2.81
CA ASP A 139 -8.99 15.61 -4.15
C ASP A 139 -8.15 14.67 -5.02
N GLY A 140 -6.83 14.67 -4.83
CA GLY A 140 -5.92 13.73 -5.49
C GLY A 140 -6.15 12.29 -5.04
N VAL A 141 -6.31 12.07 -3.73
CA VAL A 141 -6.63 10.76 -3.16
C VAL A 141 -8.01 10.29 -3.64
N LEU A 142 -9.02 11.16 -3.57
CA LEU A 142 -10.38 10.88 -4.01
C LEU A 142 -10.42 10.50 -5.49
N SER A 143 -9.71 11.25 -6.34
CA SER A 143 -9.64 10.99 -7.79
C SER A 143 -8.95 9.66 -8.09
N TYR A 144 -7.86 9.34 -7.39
CA TYR A 144 -7.18 8.05 -7.54
C TYR A 144 -8.10 6.89 -7.10
N LEU A 145 -8.70 6.99 -5.92
CA LEU A 145 -9.60 5.95 -5.40
C LEU A 145 -10.83 5.75 -6.31
N SER A 146 -11.36 6.83 -6.89
CA SER A 146 -12.44 6.77 -7.88
C SER A 146 -12.05 5.98 -9.14
N ALA A 147 -10.82 6.17 -9.63
CA ALA A 147 -10.27 5.40 -10.75
C ALA A 147 -9.98 3.95 -10.34
N PHE A 148 -9.42 3.73 -9.15
CA PHE A 148 -9.01 2.42 -8.67
C PHE A 148 -10.20 1.48 -8.38
N PHE A 149 -11.26 2.01 -7.75
CA PHE A 149 -12.51 1.32 -7.44
C PHE A 149 -13.59 1.59 -8.51
N HIS A 150 -13.17 1.80 -9.76
CA HIS A 150 -14.06 2.13 -10.88
C HIS A 150 -15.34 1.27 -10.91
N GLY A 151 -16.49 1.92 -11.08
CA GLY A 151 -17.80 1.28 -11.05
C GLY A 151 -18.52 1.38 -9.70
N LEU A 152 -17.85 1.84 -8.64
CA LEU A 152 -18.48 2.22 -7.36
C LEU A 152 -18.48 3.74 -7.19
N PRO A 153 -19.49 4.33 -6.51
CA PRO A 153 -19.43 5.72 -6.09
C PRO A 153 -18.35 5.88 -5.01
N VAL A 154 -17.36 6.74 -5.23
CA VAL A 154 -16.39 7.16 -4.22
C VAL A 154 -16.67 8.62 -3.89
N LYS A 155 -16.93 8.95 -2.62
CA LYS A 155 -17.40 10.28 -2.20
C LYS A 155 -16.68 10.77 -0.96
N MET A 156 -16.55 12.08 -0.83
CA MET A 156 -16.20 12.70 0.44
C MET A 156 -17.30 12.44 1.48
N LEU A 157 -16.90 12.18 2.72
CA LEU A 157 -17.81 12.17 3.85
C LEU A 157 -18.37 13.58 4.06
N ASP A 158 -19.68 13.70 4.08
CA ASP A 158 -20.38 14.94 4.42
C ASP A 158 -20.43 15.11 5.94
N ASP A 159 -19.26 15.31 6.53
CA ASP A 159 -19.05 15.61 7.94
C ASP A 159 -17.67 16.27 8.14
N GLN A 160 -17.58 17.18 9.10
CA GLN A 160 -16.31 17.77 9.51
C GLN A 160 -15.87 17.12 10.82
N LEU A 161 -14.71 16.47 10.77
CA LEU A 161 -14.09 15.87 11.94
C LEU A 161 -13.11 16.86 12.57
N GLU A 162 -13.00 16.84 13.89
CA GLU A 162 -12.18 17.78 14.64
C GLU A 162 -11.42 17.13 15.80
N TRP A 163 -10.17 17.55 15.99
CA TRP A 163 -9.40 17.31 17.20
C TRP A 163 -9.76 18.35 18.28
N SER A 164 -10.05 17.88 19.49
CA SER A 164 -10.52 18.69 20.63
C SER A 164 -9.89 18.24 21.94
N ALA A 165 -10.01 19.05 23.00
CA ALA A 165 -9.56 18.65 24.33
C ALA A 165 -10.43 17.54 24.92
N TRP A 166 -9.82 16.56 25.59
CA TRP A 166 -10.57 15.53 26.33
C TRP A 166 -10.85 15.98 27.78
N SER A 167 -12.13 16.04 28.16
CA SER A 167 -12.57 16.69 29.40
C SER A 167 -12.16 15.97 30.70
N GLU A 168 -11.80 14.69 30.69
CA GLU A 168 -11.48 13.96 31.92
C GLU A 168 -10.12 14.33 32.54
N ASP A 169 -9.14 14.76 31.73
CA ASP A 169 -7.82 15.23 32.21
C ASP A 169 -7.94 16.54 33.03
N SER A 170 -9.06 17.27 32.90
CA SER A 170 -9.33 18.49 33.65
C SER A 170 -9.82 18.25 35.09
N LYS A 171 -10.40 17.08 35.38
CA LYS A 171 -11.02 16.78 36.69
C LYS A 171 -10.02 16.29 37.76
N GLN A 172 -8.77 15.96 37.39
CA GLN A 172 -7.72 15.60 38.35
C GLN A 172 -7.01 16.80 39.00
N LYS A 173 -7.37 18.04 38.66
CA LYS A 173 -6.74 19.26 39.20
C LYS A 173 -7.42 19.85 40.45
N THR A 174 -8.26 19.11 41.17
CA THR A 174 -8.81 19.55 42.46
C THR A 174 -8.02 18.95 43.63
N GLY A 175 -6.81 19.47 43.91
CA GLY A 175 -6.17 19.17 45.19
C GLY A 175 -4.66 19.40 45.33
N ARG A 176 -3.89 19.66 44.27
CA ARG A 176 -2.43 19.87 44.40
C ARG A 176 -2.04 21.24 43.88
N LYS A 177 -1.50 22.09 44.76
CA LYS A 177 -0.82 23.34 44.38
C LYS A 177 0.31 22.97 43.40
N THR A 178 0.12 23.26 42.13
CA THR A 178 1.15 23.05 41.11
C THR A 178 2.13 24.21 41.14
N ASP A 179 3.41 23.87 41.25
CA ASP A 179 4.55 24.76 41.07
C ASP A 179 4.47 25.48 39.71
N PRO A 180 4.56 26.82 39.62
CA PRO A 180 4.56 27.56 38.36
C PRO A 180 5.71 27.20 37.41
N SER A 181 6.72 26.46 37.90
CA SER A 181 7.87 26.00 37.11
C SER A 181 7.70 24.62 36.46
N ALA A 182 6.61 23.90 36.74
CA ALA A 182 6.30 22.64 36.07
C ALA A 182 5.70 22.92 34.68
N GLY A 183 6.49 22.74 33.62
CA GLY A 183 6.03 22.83 32.24
C GLY A 183 4.75 22.02 32.02
N HIS A 184 3.85 22.53 31.17
CA HIS A 184 2.57 21.88 30.91
C HIS A 184 2.83 20.47 30.37
N SER A 185 2.48 19.43 31.13
CA SER A 185 2.57 18.06 30.67
C SER A 185 1.61 17.87 29.49
N ALA A 186 2.13 17.36 28.37
CA ALA A 186 1.31 17.07 27.19
C ALA A 186 0.14 16.13 27.55
N PRO A 187 -1.03 16.27 26.91
CA PRO A 187 -2.23 15.52 27.30
C PRO A 187 -2.05 14.02 27.05
N ARG A 188 -2.67 13.19 27.91
CA ARG A 188 -2.67 11.73 27.74
C ARG A 188 -3.77 11.26 26.80
N SER A 189 -4.79 12.07 26.61
CA SER A 189 -5.88 11.80 25.68
C SER A 189 -6.41 13.08 25.06
N ILE A 190 -6.92 12.96 23.84
CA ILE A 190 -7.60 14.01 23.09
C ILE A 190 -8.96 13.50 22.64
N GLY A 191 -9.85 14.38 22.19
CA GLY A 191 -11.14 14.03 21.60
C GLY A 191 -11.09 14.10 20.09
N LEU A 192 -11.59 13.08 19.40
CA LEU A 192 -11.95 13.14 17.99
C LEU A 192 -13.47 13.27 17.88
N SER A 193 -13.95 14.37 17.32
CA SER A 193 -15.38 14.69 17.26
C SER A 193 -15.92 14.80 15.84
N SER A 194 -17.14 14.31 15.64
CA SER A 194 -17.96 14.55 14.45
C SER A 194 -18.86 15.77 14.67
N GLN A 195 -18.79 16.75 13.78
CA GLN A 195 -19.67 17.91 13.85
C GLN A 195 -21.11 17.56 13.53
N LYS A 196 -21.37 16.65 12.58
CA LYS A 196 -22.72 16.29 12.14
C LYS A 196 -23.45 15.39 13.13
N LEU A 197 -22.77 14.36 13.64
CA LEU A 197 -23.36 13.37 14.55
C LEU A 197 -23.24 13.77 16.03
N LYS A 198 -22.47 14.82 16.34
CA LYS A 198 -22.23 15.31 17.71
C LYS A 198 -21.69 14.23 18.65
N THR A 199 -20.92 13.29 18.09
CA THR A 199 -20.22 12.24 18.83
C THR A 199 -18.77 12.63 19.02
N THR A 200 -18.19 12.25 20.17
CA THR A 200 -16.76 12.43 20.46
C THR A 200 -16.21 11.14 21.04
N THR A 201 -15.11 10.65 20.46
CA THR A 201 -14.38 9.48 20.95
C THR A 201 -13.09 9.92 21.61
N ARG A 202 -12.72 9.30 22.73
CA ARG A 202 -11.43 9.52 23.39
C ARG A 202 -10.34 8.82 22.58
N ILE A 203 -9.30 9.56 22.22
CA ILE A 203 -8.12 9.03 21.55
C ILE A 203 -6.93 9.11 22.48
N ARG A 204 -6.33 7.96 22.79
CA ARG A 204 -5.11 7.84 23.60
C ARG A 204 -3.91 8.37 22.83
N VAL A 205 -3.02 9.07 23.54
CA VAL A 205 -1.77 9.62 23.01
C VAL A 205 -0.60 8.86 23.62
N ARG A 206 0.25 8.28 22.78
CA ARG A 206 1.55 7.73 23.17
C ARG A 206 2.60 8.81 23.00
N HIS A 207 3.37 9.07 24.05
CA HIS A 207 4.48 10.02 24.03
C HIS A 207 5.78 9.23 23.94
N LEU A 208 6.54 9.43 22.86
CA LEU A 208 7.81 8.77 22.66
C LEU A 208 8.91 9.53 23.41
N GLU A 209 9.68 8.81 24.24
CA GLU A 209 10.79 9.40 24.99
C GLU A 209 11.92 9.86 24.06
N ARG A 210 12.76 10.78 24.55
CA ARG A 210 13.81 11.45 23.74
C ARG A 210 14.77 10.51 23.00
N ASN A 211 14.92 9.28 23.45
CA ASN A 211 15.85 8.29 22.89
C ASN A 211 15.14 7.14 22.17
N ASP A 212 13.80 7.16 22.10
CA ASP A 212 12.96 6.05 21.62
C ASP A 212 12.08 6.48 20.42
N HIS A 213 12.64 7.35 19.58
CA HIS A 213 11.94 7.93 18.44
C HIS A 213 12.00 7.04 17.19
N PHE A 214 11.79 5.72 17.31
CA PHE A 214 11.85 4.79 16.17
C PHE A 214 10.97 5.22 14.99
N SER A 215 9.86 5.92 15.27
CA SER A 215 8.92 6.39 14.25
C SER A 215 9.27 7.75 13.63
N GLY A 216 10.26 8.47 14.16
CA GLY A 216 10.59 9.84 13.72
C GLY A 216 9.66 10.93 14.26
N TYR A 217 8.69 10.59 15.11
CA TYR A 217 7.75 11.52 15.73
C TYR A 217 7.86 11.53 17.26
N ARG A 218 7.26 12.55 17.91
CA ARG A 218 7.19 12.65 19.38
C ARG A 218 5.91 12.10 19.97
N GLN A 219 4.84 12.11 19.19
CA GLN A 219 3.51 11.67 19.61
C GLN A 219 2.94 10.74 18.56
N GLN A 220 2.27 9.70 19.04
CA GLN A 220 1.47 8.80 18.21
C GLN A 220 0.05 8.75 18.78
N LEU A 221 -0.93 8.61 17.88
CA LEU A 221 -2.34 8.45 18.24
C LEU A 221 -2.75 6.99 18.15
N SER A 222 -3.59 6.53 19.08
CA SER A 222 -4.10 5.16 19.06
C SER A 222 -4.97 4.93 17.83
N LEU A 223 -4.56 3.98 17.00
CA LEU A 223 -5.26 3.56 15.80
C LEU A 223 -6.62 2.94 16.13
N ASP A 224 -6.67 2.06 17.13
CA ASP A 224 -7.91 1.42 17.58
C ASP A 224 -8.97 2.43 18.02
N ASP A 225 -8.58 3.45 18.79
CA ASP A 225 -9.51 4.48 19.24
C ASP A 225 -10.08 5.29 18.06
N ILE A 226 -9.29 5.49 17.00
CA ILE A 226 -9.72 6.17 15.77
C ILE A 226 -10.63 5.26 14.93
N LEU A 227 -10.34 3.95 14.87
CA LEU A 227 -11.21 2.96 14.22
C LEU A 227 -12.58 2.90 14.92
N ASP A 228 -12.63 2.95 16.24
CA ASP A 228 -13.88 3.05 17.02
C ASP A 228 -14.69 4.29 16.65
N HIS A 229 -14.02 5.44 16.44
CA HIS A 229 -14.68 6.63 15.94
C HIS A 229 -15.20 6.43 14.50
N ALA A 230 -14.41 5.82 13.62
CA ALA A 230 -14.82 5.52 12.24
C ALA A 230 -16.09 4.63 12.20
N ILE A 231 -16.20 3.64 13.11
CA ILE A 231 -17.41 2.82 13.28
C ILE A 231 -18.61 3.71 13.66
N ALA A 232 -18.42 4.63 14.60
CA ALA A 232 -19.50 5.50 15.09
C ALA A 232 -20.04 6.48 14.03
N ILE A 233 -19.22 6.83 13.03
CA ILE A 233 -19.57 7.81 11.99
C ILE A 233 -19.88 7.18 10.61
N LEU A 234 -19.82 5.85 10.50
CA LEU A 234 -20.01 5.13 9.24
C LEU A 234 -21.43 5.36 8.66
N PRO A 235 -21.56 5.94 7.45
CA PRO A 235 -22.86 6.18 6.84
C PRO A 235 -23.66 4.89 6.56
N GLU A 236 -25.00 4.99 6.60
CA GLU A 236 -25.87 3.83 6.38
C GLU A 236 -25.76 3.23 4.96
N ASP A 237 -25.53 4.06 3.94
CA ASP A 237 -25.38 3.66 2.54
C ASP A 237 -23.93 3.36 2.14
N ALA A 238 -22.99 3.51 3.08
CA ALA A 238 -21.60 3.18 2.85
C ALA A 238 -21.43 1.68 2.59
N TYR A 239 -20.70 1.33 1.55
CA TYR A 239 -20.02 0.04 1.51
C TYR A 239 -18.91 0.02 2.54
N CYS A 240 -18.05 1.04 2.55
CA CYS A 240 -17.03 1.24 3.56
C CYS A 240 -16.66 2.72 3.72
N LEU A 241 -15.96 3.04 4.80
CA LEU A 241 -15.41 4.34 5.12
C LEU A 241 -13.90 4.22 5.35
N ILE A 242 -13.12 5.04 4.67
CA ILE A 242 -11.73 5.31 5.03
C ILE A 242 -11.62 6.66 5.72
N LEU A 243 -10.95 6.70 6.87
CA LEU A 243 -10.59 7.92 7.58
C LEU A 243 -9.10 8.22 7.40
N LEU A 244 -8.78 9.33 6.76
CA LEU A 244 -7.41 9.79 6.61
C LEU A 244 -6.99 10.59 7.85
N VAL A 245 -5.74 10.46 8.28
CA VAL A 245 -5.17 11.16 9.44
C VAL A 245 -3.75 11.64 9.12
N ASP A 246 -3.34 12.82 9.61
CA ASP A 246 -1.99 13.37 9.35
C ASP A 246 -0.96 13.08 10.45
N HIS A 247 -1.39 12.41 11.51
CA HIS A 247 -0.58 12.13 12.70
C HIS A 247 -0.07 10.69 12.66
N ASP A 248 1.11 10.47 13.24
CA ASP A 248 1.67 9.14 13.40
C ASP A 248 0.77 8.27 14.30
N LEU A 249 0.69 6.97 14.00
CA LEU A 249 -0.26 6.05 14.64
C LEU A 249 0.47 4.86 15.26
N TYR A 250 -0.15 4.29 16.28
CA TYR A 250 0.23 3.01 16.86
C TYR A 250 -1.01 2.14 17.08
N GLU A 251 -0.87 0.82 17.00
CA GLU A 251 -1.93 -0.13 17.33
C GLU A 251 -1.72 -0.68 18.75
N ASP A 252 -0.56 -1.27 19.03
CA ASP A 252 -0.22 -1.78 20.37
C ASP A 252 1.18 -1.38 20.87
N ASP A 253 1.53 -1.81 22.08
CA ASP A 253 2.78 -1.45 22.78
C ASP A 253 4.03 -2.10 22.18
N ASP A 254 3.88 -3.12 21.33
CA ASP A 254 4.97 -3.78 20.62
C ASP A 254 5.21 -3.18 19.21
N ASP A 255 4.33 -2.30 18.74
CA ASP A 255 4.44 -1.63 17.44
C ASP A 255 5.32 -0.38 17.46
N ASP A 256 6.22 -0.29 16.47
CA ASP A 256 6.97 0.92 16.18
C ASP A 256 6.02 2.00 15.59
N PHE A 257 5.21 1.67 14.59
CA PHE A 257 4.18 2.56 14.04
C PHE A 257 3.26 1.80 13.09
N CYS A 258 2.12 2.39 12.76
CA CYS A 258 1.20 1.87 11.75
C CYS A 258 0.87 2.94 10.71
N CYS A 259 1.00 2.61 9.42
CA CYS A 259 0.57 3.49 8.34
C CYS A 259 -0.93 3.40 8.06
N GLY A 260 -1.57 2.30 8.45
CA GLY A 260 -2.99 2.11 8.28
C GLY A 260 -3.46 0.79 8.88
N ARG A 261 -4.78 0.65 9.01
CA ARG A 261 -5.44 -0.59 9.41
C ARG A 261 -6.89 -0.59 8.97
N ALA A 262 -7.37 -1.77 8.60
CA ALA A 262 -8.76 -2.02 8.29
C ALA A 262 -9.38 -3.04 9.25
N TYR A 263 -10.58 -2.74 9.73
CA TYR A 263 -11.50 -3.75 10.26
C TYR A 263 -12.50 -4.09 9.17
N GLY A 264 -12.08 -4.95 8.24
CA GLY A 264 -12.79 -5.18 6.98
C GLY A 264 -14.23 -5.64 7.15
N GLY A 265 -14.49 -6.52 8.12
CA GLY A 265 -15.85 -6.96 8.50
C GLY A 265 -16.73 -5.79 9.00
N SER A 266 -16.13 -4.82 9.70
CA SER A 266 -16.77 -3.61 10.19
C SER A 266 -16.86 -2.49 9.16
N ARG A 267 -16.33 -2.70 7.94
CA ARG A 267 -16.42 -1.77 6.80
C ARG A 267 -15.72 -0.43 7.02
N ILE A 268 -14.67 -0.41 7.84
CA ILE A 268 -13.93 0.80 8.19
C ILE A 268 -12.43 0.55 8.09
N CYS A 269 -11.71 1.60 7.71
CA CYS A 269 -10.27 1.66 7.81
C CYS A 269 -9.76 3.06 8.10
N VAL A 270 -8.54 3.14 8.61
CA VAL A 270 -7.82 4.38 8.90
C VAL A 270 -6.47 4.32 8.20
N VAL A 271 -6.04 5.42 7.60
CA VAL A 271 -4.70 5.53 6.99
C VAL A 271 -4.07 6.85 7.40
N SER A 272 -2.82 6.76 7.84
CA SER A 272 -1.99 7.92 8.18
C SER A 272 -1.11 8.35 7.02
N SER A 273 -0.99 9.66 6.83
CA SER A 273 0.00 10.25 5.92
C SER A 273 1.39 10.40 6.54
N ALA A 274 1.52 10.37 7.87
CA ALA A 274 2.74 10.79 8.59
C ALA A 274 4.03 10.12 8.09
N GLN A 275 4.08 8.78 8.12
CA GLN A 275 5.27 8.02 7.73
C GLN A 275 5.61 8.11 6.23
N TYR A 276 4.68 8.59 5.41
CA TYR A 276 4.90 8.77 3.97
C TYR A 276 5.51 10.12 3.61
N GLN A 277 5.65 11.02 4.58
CA GLN A 277 6.33 12.32 4.42
C GLN A 277 7.73 12.08 3.82
N PRO A 278 8.01 12.55 2.59
CA PRO A 278 9.29 12.28 1.91
C PRO A 278 10.53 12.73 2.69
N ALA A 279 10.37 13.68 3.62
CA ALA A 279 11.43 14.12 4.51
C ALA A 279 11.96 12.99 5.46
N LEU A 280 11.19 11.91 5.64
CA LEU A 280 11.56 10.71 6.40
C LEU A 280 12.23 9.62 5.55
N ASP A 281 12.36 9.78 4.23
CA ASP A 281 12.89 8.72 3.37
C ASP A 281 14.30 8.28 3.82
N ALA A 282 15.16 9.24 4.17
CA ALA A 282 16.49 8.96 4.67
C ALA A 282 16.51 8.33 6.08
N TRP A 283 15.45 8.54 6.88
CA TRP A 283 15.27 7.87 8.16
C TRP A 283 14.92 6.39 7.97
N HIS A 284 14.05 6.08 7.01
CA HIS A 284 13.60 4.71 6.75
C HIS A 284 14.64 3.84 6.02
N SER A 285 15.38 4.37 5.03
CA SER A 285 16.59 3.77 4.42
C SER A 285 17.10 4.63 3.25
N GLY A 286 18.39 4.52 2.93
CA GLY A 286 18.97 5.10 1.71
C GLY A 286 18.36 4.56 0.40
N ASP A 287 17.78 3.36 0.39
CA ASP A 287 17.24 2.74 -0.84
C ASP A 287 16.05 3.50 -1.44
N ILE A 288 15.23 4.13 -0.59
CA ILE A 288 14.10 4.98 -1.03
C ILE A 288 14.66 6.22 -1.75
N MET A 289 15.77 6.77 -1.22
CA MET A 289 16.44 7.95 -1.75
C MET A 289 17.23 7.67 -3.04
N ASP A 290 17.64 6.42 -3.28
CA ASP A 290 18.37 6.02 -4.48
C ASP A 290 17.46 5.75 -5.70
N GLY A 291 16.15 5.94 -5.56
CA GLY A 291 15.19 5.81 -6.66
C GLY A 291 14.78 4.37 -6.99
N HIS A 292 15.07 3.42 -6.09
CA HIS A 292 14.74 2.00 -6.26
C HIS A 292 13.37 1.61 -5.66
N PHE A 293 12.43 2.56 -5.57
CA PHE A 293 11.02 2.28 -5.35
C PHE A 293 10.39 1.71 -6.63
N TRP A 294 9.17 1.16 -6.54
CA TRP A 294 8.50 0.61 -7.72
C TRP A 294 8.38 1.67 -8.84
N PRO A 295 8.68 1.33 -10.11
CA PRO A 295 9.00 -0.01 -10.63
C PRO A 295 10.49 -0.40 -10.63
N ALA A 296 11.43 0.53 -10.44
CA ALA A 296 12.87 0.25 -10.47
C ALA A 296 13.35 -0.73 -9.37
N SER A 297 12.55 -0.99 -8.34
CA SER A 297 12.78 -2.05 -7.36
C SER A 297 12.96 -3.44 -7.99
N HIS A 298 12.48 -3.65 -9.22
CA HIS A 298 12.65 -4.89 -9.96
C HIS A 298 13.96 -4.96 -10.75
N ARG A 299 14.85 -3.96 -10.69
CA ARG A 299 16.14 -4.04 -11.37
C ARG A 299 17.03 -5.09 -10.72
N ALA A 300 17.65 -5.93 -11.56
CA ALA A 300 18.41 -7.08 -11.10
C ALA A 300 19.66 -6.67 -10.31
N ASP A 301 20.32 -5.58 -10.69
CA ASP A 301 21.46 -5.02 -9.96
C ASP A 301 21.07 -4.55 -8.56
N PHE A 302 19.94 -3.85 -8.42
CA PHE A 302 19.38 -3.50 -7.11
C PHE A 302 19.08 -4.75 -6.28
N VAL A 303 18.38 -5.74 -6.84
CA VAL A 303 18.04 -6.99 -6.14
C VAL A 303 19.29 -7.75 -5.70
N GLU A 304 20.32 -7.82 -6.55
CA GLU A 304 21.60 -8.46 -6.23
C GLU A 304 22.30 -7.75 -5.06
N VAL A 305 22.33 -6.42 -5.05
CA VAL A 305 22.91 -5.63 -3.96
C VAL A 305 22.12 -5.82 -2.66
N ALA A 306 20.79 -5.76 -2.73
CA ALA A 306 19.91 -5.95 -1.58
C ALA A 306 20.08 -7.34 -0.95
N CYS A 307 20.33 -8.37 -1.76
CA CYS A 307 20.61 -9.73 -1.27
C CYS A 307 22.05 -9.90 -0.75
N ALA A 308 23.03 -9.23 -1.34
CA ALA A 308 24.45 -9.40 -0.99
C ALA A 308 24.83 -8.89 0.41
N GLY A 309 24.06 -7.94 0.96
CA GLY A 309 24.28 -7.37 2.29
C GLY A 309 23.94 -8.30 3.45
N TYR A 310 23.28 -9.43 3.21
CA TYR A 310 22.85 -10.36 4.24
C TYR A 310 23.73 -11.63 4.26
N PRO A 311 24.28 -12.03 5.43
CA PRO A 311 25.14 -13.21 5.49
C PRO A 311 24.39 -14.46 5.03
N ARG A 312 24.95 -15.13 4.03
CA ARG A 312 24.55 -16.48 3.64
C ARG A 312 24.83 -17.38 4.84
N THR A 313 23.79 -17.80 5.55
CA THR A 313 23.80 -18.59 6.79
C THR A 313 24.09 -17.82 8.09
N ALA A 314 23.02 -17.41 8.77
CA ALA A 314 22.95 -17.45 10.22
C ALA A 314 21.51 -17.72 10.64
N SER A 315 21.23 -18.94 11.08
CA SER A 315 20.11 -19.21 11.95
C SER A 315 20.17 -18.28 13.17
N SER A 316 19.01 -17.72 13.56
CA SER A 316 18.72 -16.95 14.80
C SER A 316 19.32 -15.54 14.91
N LYS A 317 18.55 -14.48 15.19
CA LYS A 317 17.52 -14.35 16.24
C LYS A 317 16.24 -13.70 15.72
N LYS A 318 15.09 -14.23 16.15
CA LYS A 318 13.79 -13.53 16.10
C LYS A 318 13.95 -12.15 16.76
N ARG A 319 13.96 -11.07 15.99
CA ARG A 319 13.27 -9.85 16.43
C ARG A 319 11.79 -10.19 16.27
N LYS A 320 11.09 -10.35 17.39
CA LYS A 320 9.63 -10.39 17.38
C LYS A 320 9.20 -8.96 17.05
N MET A 321 8.72 -8.72 15.84
CA MET A 321 7.56 -7.86 15.67
C MET A 321 6.35 -8.78 15.74
N ALA A 322 5.34 -8.37 16.49
CA ALA A 322 4.21 -9.20 16.85
C ALA A 322 3.22 -9.30 15.68
N THR A 323 3.49 -10.14 14.68
CA THR A 323 2.42 -10.67 13.82
C THR A 323 1.76 -11.85 14.53
N HIS A 324 0.59 -11.61 15.10
CA HIS A 324 -0.21 -12.66 15.73
C HIS A 324 -0.80 -13.58 14.66
N ARG A 325 -0.42 -14.87 14.73
CA ARG A 325 -0.91 -15.95 13.87
C ARG A 325 -1.57 -17.03 14.73
N GLU A 326 -2.72 -17.52 14.29
CA GLU A 326 -3.37 -18.72 14.83
C GLU A 326 -2.55 -19.99 14.51
N GLY A 327 -2.47 -20.90 15.48
CA GLY A 327 -1.49 -22.00 15.49
C GLY A 327 -1.95 -23.35 14.91
N LYS A 328 -0.97 -24.16 14.48
CA LYS A 328 -0.79 -25.60 14.82
C LYS A 328 0.49 -26.19 14.20
N GLN A 329 1.22 -26.96 15.01
CA GLN A 329 2.50 -27.63 14.70
C GLN A 329 2.31 -29.00 14.03
N SER A 330 3.24 -29.39 13.14
CA SER A 330 3.86 -30.73 13.15
C SER A 330 5.12 -30.77 12.26
N ASP A 331 6.14 -31.46 12.76
CA ASP A 331 7.50 -31.63 12.23
C ASP A 331 7.58 -32.68 11.11
N GLU A 332 8.34 -32.43 10.05
CA GLU A 332 9.12 -33.50 9.39
C GLU A 332 10.32 -32.99 8.56
N LYS A 333 11.37 -33.83 8.56
CA LYS A 333 12.74 -33.54 8.12
C LYS A 333 12.98 -33.86 6.64
N ARG A 334 13.90 -33.06 6.07
CA ARG A 334 15.05 -33.39 5.19
C ARG A 334 14.97 -33.24 3.65
N ARG A 335 16.09 -32.64 3.20
CA ARG A 335 16.96 -32.91 2.04
C ARG A 335 16.51 -32.39 0.67
N GLY A 336 17.20 -31.32 0.26
CA GLY A 336 17.12 -30.73 -1.07
C GLY A 336 18.04 -31.38 -2.10
N ASN A 337 17.90 -30.91 -3.34
CA ASN A 337 18.98 -30.89 -4.32
C ASN A 337 18.67 -29.76 -5.33
N GLY A 338 19.56 -28.76 -5.39
CA GLY A 338 19.38 -27.56 -6.19
C GLY A 338 19.74 -27.75 -7.66
N ARG A 339 19.07 -26.99 -8.54
CA ARG A 339 19.52 -26.68 -9.90
C ARG A 339 19.18 -25.22 -10.25
N SER A 340 20.20 -24.53 -10.71
CA SER A 340 20.31 -23.10 -11.03
C SER A 340 19.20 -22.56 -11.94
N ALA A 341 18.71 -21.36 -11.60
CA ALA A 341 17.80 -20.54 -12.40
C ALA A 341 18.52 -19.88 -13.59
N SER A 342 17.85 -19.85 -14.74
CA SER A 342 18.27 -19.09 -15.92
C SER A 342 17.03 -18.51 -16.61
N ASP A 343 16.54 -17.36 -16.14
CA ASP A 343 15.54 -16.56 -16.87
C ASP A 343 15.68 -15.10 -16.43
N ALA A 344 16.47 -14.31 -17.17
CA ALA A 344 16.58 -12.87 -16.98
C ALA A 344 16.60 -12.18 -18.35
N ILE A 345 15.88 -11.06 -18.48
CA ILE A 345 15.66 -10.35 -19.75
C ILE A 345 16.56 -9.10 -19.78
N MET A 346 17.36 -8.96 -20.83
CA MET A 346 18.25 -7.82 -21.06
C MET A 346 17.48 -6.66 -21.71
N ILE A 347 17.75 -5.44 -21.26
CA ILE A 347 17.23 -4.16 -21.75
C ILE A 347 18.41 -3.37 -22.30
N ASP A 348 18.27 -2.88 -23.52
CA ASP A 348 19.23 -1.98 -24.14
C ASP A 348 19.05 -0.55 -23.59
N SER A 349 20.11 -0.04 -22.94
CA SER A 349 20.18 1.31 -22.37
C SER A 349 20.05 2.46 -23.39
N SER A 350 20.03 2.17 -24.70
CA SER A 350 19.85 3.15 -25.77
C SER A 350 18.38 3.46 -26.12
N ILE A 351 17.40 2.75 -25.53
CA ILE A 351 15.95 2.89 -25.87
C ILE A 351 15.28 4.12 -25.22
N VAL A 352 16.01 4.89 -24.40
CA VAL A 352 15.41 5.92 -23.52
C VAL A 352 15.07 7.25 -24.22
N GLU A 353 15.30 7.39 -25.52
CA GLU A 353 15.21 8.70 -26.20
C GLU A 353 14.04 8.85 -27.20
N ASP A 354 13.26 7.80 -27.49
CA ASP A 354 12.19 7.91 -28.49
C ASP A 354 10.93 7.10 -28.13
N GLU A 355 9.82 7.78 -27.78
CA GLU A 355 8.53 7.14 -27.43
C GLU A 355 7.96 6.26 -28.55
N ALA A 356 8.43 6.46 -29.78
CA ALA A 356 7.99 5.71 -30.96
C ALA A 356 8.51 4.25 -31.01
N ASN A 357 9.45 3.84 -30.16
CA ASN A 357 10.11 2.53 -30.24
C ASN A 357 9.70 1.52 -29.14
N TYR A 358 8.70 1.84 -28.31
CA TYR A 358 8.25 1.00 -27.18
C TYR A 358 7.44 -0.25 -27.55
N GLY A 359 7.16 -0.48 -28.84
CA GLY A 359 6.28 -1.56 -29.31
C GLY A 359 6.70 -2.98 -28.92
N HIS A 360 7.96 -3.20 -28.51
CA HIS A 360 8.49 -4.50 -28.10
C HIS A 360 8.68 -4.67 -26.58
N LEU A 361 8.55 -3.60 -25.80
CA LEU A 361 8.77 -3.65 -24.35
C LEU A 361 7.55 -4.20 -23.61
N THR A 362 7.80 -4.80 -22.44
CA THR A 362 6.79 -5.23 -21.46
C THR A 362 6.24 -4.04 -20.66
N PRO A 363 5.06 -4.19 -19.99
CA PRO A 363 4.53 -3.15 -19.11
C PRO A 363 5.50 -2.70 -18.01
N LEU A 364 6.29 -3.61 -17.43
CA LEU A 364 7.26 -3.26 -16.39
C LEU A 364 8.45 -2.46 -16.94
N GLU A 365 8.92 -2.81 -18.14
CA GLU A 365 10.02 -2.10 -18.82
C GLU A 365 9.65 -0.65 -19.15
N VAL A 366 8.47 -0.42 -19.73
CA VAL A 366 8.01 0.95 -20.02
C VAL A 366 7.79 1.76 -18.74
N ALA A 367 7.36 1.11 -17.65
CA ALA A 367 7.19 1.78 -16.36
C ALA A 367 8.54 2.23 -15.78
N VAL A 368 9.57 1.38 -15.85
CA VAL A 368 10.94 1.74 -15.43
C VAL A 368 11.52 2.82 -16.32
N ALA A 369 11.27 2.78 -17.63
CA ALA A 369 11.67 3.85 -18.55
C ALA A 369 11.03 5.18 -18.15
N ALA A 370 9.72 5.21 -17.88
CA ALA A 370 9.01 6.40 -17.43
C ALA A 370 9.59 6.97 -16.12
N GLN A 371 9.79 6.14 -15.10
CA GLN A 371 10.43 6.56 -13.84
C GLN A 371 11.83 7.15 -14.09
N SER A 372 12.62 6.49 -14.94
CA SER A 372 13.98 6.92 -15.27
C SER A 372 13.99 8.26 -15.97
N THR A 373 13.04 8.52 -16.86
CA THR A 373 12.89 9.80 -17.53
C THR A 373 12.55 10.90 -16.53
N CYS A 374 11.58 10.67 -15.63
CA CYS A 374 11.25 11.64 -14.57
C CYS A 374 12.46 11.98 -13.68
N LEU A 375 13.25 10.97 -13.31
CA LEU A 375 14.44 11.13 -12.46
C LEU A 375 15.66 11.73 -13.20
N LYS A 376 15.77 11.56 -14.53
CA LYS A 376 16.88 12.12 -15.33
C LYS A 376 16.64 13.58 -15.72
N GLN A 377 15.39 13.94 -16.03
CA GLN A 377 15.04 15.29 -16.48
C GLN A 377 15.12 16.33 -15.35
N ARG A 378 15.11 15.89 -14.08
CA ARG A 378 15.16 16.75 -12.90
C ARG A 378 16.14 16.13 -11.90
N GLY A 379 17.19 16.85 -11.50
CA GLY A 379 18.06 16.36 -10.42
C GLY A 379 17.22 16.10 -9.15
N LEU A 380 17.62 15.14 -8.29
CA LEU A 380 16.88 14.75 -7.07
C LEU A 380 16.50 15.94 -6.13
N SER A 381 17.17 17.09 -6.25
CA SER A 381 16.86 18.32 -5.52
C SER A 381 15.72 19.17 -6.08
N GLU A 382 15.26 18.90 -7.32
CA GLU A 382 14.19 19.63 -8.03
C GLU A 382 12.95 18.74 -8.29
N VAL A 383 12.97 17.51 -7.80
CA VAL A 383 11.84 16.58 -7.91
C VAL A 383 10.72 17.06 -7.01
N GLU A 384 9.52 17.24 -7.58
CA GLU A 384 8.31 17.46 -6.79
C GLU A 384 8.00 16.16 -6.03
N LEU A 385 8.33 16.14 -4.74
CA LEU A 385 8.10 14.99 -3.86
C LEU A 385 6.61 14.84 -3.47
N GLY A 386 5.78 15.87 -3.72
CA GLY A 386 4.34 15.85 -3.49
C GLY A 386 3.62 14.71 -4.25
N PRO A 387 3.84 14.54 -5.57
CA PRO A 387 3.39 13.37 -6.32
C PRO A 387 3.73 12.00 -5.68
N LEU A 388 4.97 11.82 -5.20
CA LEU A 388 5.37 10.59 -4.51
C LEU A 388 4.62 10.41 -3.20
N TYR A 389 4.47 11.47 -2.43
CA TYR A 389 3.72 11.46 -1.17
C TYR A 389 2.26 11.05 -1.42
N LEU A 390 1.62 11.66 -2.42
CA LEU A 390 0.25 11.31 -2.82
C LEU A 390 0.14 9.85 -3.27
N ARG A 391 1.09 9.35 -4.08
CA ARG A 391 1.12 7.94 -4.53
C ARG A 391 1.18 6.98 -3.35
N ARG A 392 2.07 7.21 -2.38
CA ARG A 392 2.25 6.36 -1.21
C ARG A 392 0.97 6.29 -0.38
N LEU A 393 0.41 7.45 -0.02
CA LEU A 393 -0.85 7.52 0.72
C LEU A 393 -2.00 6.83 -0.03
N SER A 394 -2.10 7.06 -1.34
CA SER A 394 -3.14 6.49 -2.19
C SER A 394 -3.04 4.97 -2.31
N LEU A 395 -1.82 4.42 -2.36
CA LEU A 395 -1.57 2.99 -2.42
C LEU A 395 -2.05 2.30 -1.14
N THR A 396 -1.66 2.84 0.02
CA THR A 396 -2.06 2.33 1.33
C THR A 396 -3.56 2.50 1.57
N ALA A 397 -4.14 3.63 1.15
CA ALA A 397 -5.58 3.82 1.16
C ALA A 397 -6.31 2.74 0.36
N SER A 398 -5.83 2.41 -0.84
CA SER A 398 -6.38 1.30 -1.63
C SER A 398 -6.21 -0.05 -0.94
N HIS A 399 -5.04 -0.31 -0.33
CA HIS A 399 -4.77 -1.54 0.41
C HIS A 399 -5.77 -1.76 1.55
N GLU A 400 -5.92 -0.77 2.43
CA GLU A 400 -6.84 -0.86 3.57
C GLU A 400 -8.32 -0.91 3.13
N LEU A 401 -8.66 -0.19 2.06
CA LEU A 401 -10.01 -0.30 1.49
C LEU A 401 -10.27 -1.71 0.97
N LEU A 402 -9.31 -2.36 0.31
CA LEU A 402 -9.45 -3.73 -0.21
C LEU A 402 -9.64 -4.78 0.90
N HIS A 403 -9.10 -4.55 2.09
CA HIS A 403 -9.47 -5.36 3.26
C HIS A 403 -10.96 -5.23 3.61
N CYS A 404 -11.60 -4.07 3.43
CA CYS A 404 -13.06 -3.93 3.53
C CYS A 404 -13.82 -4.75 2.47
N PHE A 405 -13.19 -5.07 1.34
CA PHE A 405 -13.71 -6.01 0.33
C PHE A 405 -13.41 -7.49 0.66
N GLY A 406 -12.84 -7.76 1.83
CA GLY A 406 -12.50 -9.10 2.32
C GLY A 406 -11.24 -9.69 1.70
N LEU A 407 -10.42 -8.89 1.02
CA LEU A 407 -9.15 -9.39 0.48
C LEU A 407 -8.13 -9.51 1.61
N ASP A 408 -7.49 -10.68 1.73
CA ASP A 408 -6.30 -10.84 2.57
C ASP A 408 -5.05 -10.38 1.81
N HIS A 409 -3.92 -10.33 2.53
CA HIS A 409 -2.62 -10.10 1.93
C HIS A 409 -2.34 -11.07 0.76
N CYS A 410 -1.78 -10.53 -0.31
CA CYS A 410 -1.44 -11.24 -1.53
C CYS A 410 -0.02 -11.80 -1.44
N VAL A 411 0.14 -13.06 -1.82
CA VAL A 411 1.45 -13.74 -1.88
C VAL A 411 1.77 -14.26 -3.29
N TYR A 412 0.89 -14.01 -4.26
CA TYR A 412 0.95 -14.65 -5.58
C TYR A 412 1.84 -13.90 -6.58
N TYR A 413 1.80 -12.57 -6.53
CA TYR A 413 2.45 -11.64 -7.46
C TYR A 413 2.87 -10.38 -6.71
N ALA A 414 3.73 -9.58 -7.36
CA ALA A 414 3.84 -8.17 -7.07
C ALA A 414 2.42 -7.55 -7.08
N CYS A 415 1.94 -6.99 -5.96
CA CYS A 415 0.55 -6.53 -5.88
C CYS A 415 0.36 -5.48 -4.78
N ALA A 416 -0.55 -4.53 -5.00
CA ALA A 416 -0.97 -3.56 -3.98
C ALA A 416 -1.47 -4.21 -2.67
N MET A 417 -1.89 -5.48 -2.71
CA MET A 417 -2.31 -6.23 -1.53
C MET A 417 -1.20 -7.02 -0.85
N GLN A 418 0.06 -6.92 -1.27
CA GLN A 418 1.13 -7.55 -0.49
C GLN A 418 1.25 -6.91 0.88
N SER A 419 1.45 -7.74 1.90
CA SER A 419 1.84 -7.26 3.23
C SER A 419 3.23 -6.63 3.16
N THR A 420 3.47 -5.64 3.99
CA THR A 420 4.76 -4.94 4.09
C THR A 420 5.22 -4.92 5.54
N ALA A 421 6.51 -5.14 5.77
CA ALA A 421 7.15 -5.12 7.10
C ALA A 421 7.92 -3.81 7.35
N SER A 422 8.03 -2.95 6.34
CA SER A 422 8.77 -1.69 6.43
C SER A 422 8.35 -0.70 5.34
N MET A 423 8.65 0.58 5.56
CA MET A 423 8.47 1.64 4.55
C MET A 423 9.29 1.40 3.27
N VAL A 424 10.43 0.71 3.40
CA VAL A 424 11.26 0.34 2.25
C VAL A 424 10.55 -0.72 1.40
N GLU A 425 9.96 -1.73 2.03
CA GLU A 425 9.13 -2.72 1.33
C GLU A 425 7.86 -2.10 0.74
N ASP A 426 7.20 -1.21 1.48
CA ASP A 426 6.01 -0.50 1.02
C ASP A 426 6.27 0.31 -0.26
N SER A 427 7.40 1.03 -0.30
CA SER A 427 7.79 1.81 -1.50
C SER A 427 7.97 0.96 -2.76
N ARG A 428 8.25 -0.35 -2.61
CA ARG A 428 8.44 -1.30 -3.72
C ARG A 428 7.13 -1.93 -4.20
N GLN A 429 6.00 -1.69 -3.53
CA GLN A 429 4.74 -2.27 -3.94
C GLN A 429 4.16 -1.56 -5.17
N PRO A 430 3.63 -2.32 -6.14
CA PRO A 430 3.01 -1.75 -7.33
C PRO A 430 1.62 -1.17 -7.01
N PRO A 431 1.21 -0.07 -7.67
CA PRO A 431 -0.11 0.52 -7.48
C PRO A 431 -1.18 -0.12 -8.38
N TYR A 432 -1.10 -1.44 -8.58
CA TYR A 432 -2.06 -2.25 -9.34
C TYR A 432 -2.44 -3.54 -8.59
N LEU A 433 -3.50 -4.18 -9.05
CA LEU A 433 -3.92 -5.51 -8.58
C LEU A 433 -3.44 -6.58 -9.54
N CYS A 434 -2.86 -7.65 -8.98
CA CYS A 434 -2.55 -8.85 -9.75
C CYS A 434 -3.83 -9.60 -10.18
N PRO A 435 -3.74 -10.57 -11.11
CA PRO A 435 -4.90 -11.30 -11.62
C PRO A 435 -5.79 -11.93 -10.55
N VAL A 436 -5.20 -12.37 -9.43
CA VAL A 436 -5.95 -12.97 -8.33
C VAL A 436 -6.79 -11.94 -7.59
N CYS A 437 -6.18 -10.83 -7.17
CA CYS A 437 -6.86 -9.79 -6.40
C CYS A 437 -7.82 -8.97 -7.28
N GLU A 438 -7.45 -8.72 -8.54
CA GLU A 438 -8.30 -8.03 -9.50
C GLU A 438 -9.58 -8.84 -9.78
N ASN A 439 -9.49 -10.17 -9.94
CA ASN A 439 -10.65 -11.04 -10.11
C ASN A 439 -11.62 -10.99 -8.91
N LYS A 440 -11.09 -10.91 -7.68
CA LYS A 440 -11.91 -10.74 -6.46
C LYS A 440 -12.65 -9.40 -6.49
N LEU A 441 -11.94 -8.30 -6.75
CA LEU A 441 -12.57 -6.98 -6.83
C LEU A 441 -13.57 -6.88 -8.00
N ALA A 442 -13.21 -7.37 -9.18
CA ALA A 442 -14.09 -7.45 -10.34
C ALA A 442 -15.39 -8.18 -10.01
N ARG A 443 -15.29 -9.32 -9.32
CA ARG A 443 -16.46 -10.09 -8.89
C ARG A 443 -17.33 -9.28 -7.91
N ALA A 444 -16.71 -8.56 -6.98
CA ALA A 444 -17.43 -7.74 -6.01
C ALA A 444 -18.20 -6.60 -6.71
N VAL A 445 -17.55 -5.87 -7.61
CA VAL A 445 -18.13 -4.72 -8.31
C VAL A 445 -19.15 -5.15 -9.39
N SER A 446 -18.82 -6.14 -10.21
CA SER A 446 -19.69 -6.58 -11.32
C SER A 446 -20.97 -7.30 -10.86
N ASN A 447 -21.02 -7.81 -9.62
CA ASN A 447 -22.25 -8.36 -9.05
C ASN A 447 -23.40 -7.34 -9.04
N ILE A 448 -23.09 -6.06 -8.80
CA ILE A 448 -24.07 -4.97 -8.78
C ILE A 448 -24.64 -4.75 -10.19
N ARG A 449 -23.76 -4.68 -11.19
CA ARG A 449 -24.14 -4.50 -12.61
C ARG A 449 -24.96 -5.68 -13.14
N MET A 450 -24.64 -6.91 -12.73
CA MET A 450 -25.40 -8.11 -13.13
C MET A 450 -26.78 -8.19 -12.46
N GLN A 451 -26.93 -7.71 -11.21
CA GLN A 451 -28.23 -7.56 -10.56
C GLN A 451 -29.12 -6.53 -11.28
N GLU A 452 -28.54 -5.42 -11.75
CA GLU A 452 -29.24 -4.40 -12.55
C GLU A 452 -29.70 -4.94 -13.91
N ALA A 453 -28.94 -5.87 -14.50
CA ALA A 453 -29.23 -6.44 -15.81
C ALA A 453 -30.13 -7.70 -15.79
N HIS A 454 -30.60 -8.16 -14.62
CA HIS A 454 -31.35 -9.43 -14.44
C HIS A 454 -30.70 -10.66 -15.12
N ALA A 455 -29.37 -10.65 -15.31
CA ALA A 455 -28.67 -11.67 -16.07
C ALA A 455 -28.32 -12.88 -15.19
N LYS A 456 -28.91 -14.05 -15.49
CA LYS A 456 -28.47 -15.34 -14.92
C LYS A 456 -27.23 -15.79 -15.68
N SER A 457 -26.05 -15.73 -15.07
CA SER A 457 -24.88 -16.42 -15.61
C SER A 457 -24.91 -17.90 -15.20
N SER A 458 -25.13 -18.79 -16.17
CA SER A 458 -24.99 -20.24 -16.05
C SER A 458 -23.58 -20.73 -16.44
N SER A 459 -22.64 -19.81 -16.70
CA SER A 459 -21.30 -20.14 -17.16
C SER A 459 -20.46 -20.78 -16.06
N ASN A 460 -19.88 -21.94 -16.37
CA ASN A 460 -18.88 -22.61 -15.53
C ASN A 460 -17.54 -21.85 -15.44
N ASP A 461 -17.29 -20.86 -16.31
CA ASP A 461 -16.06 -20.06 -16.36
C ASP A 461 -16.37 -18.58 -16.09
N TRP A 462 -16.79 -18.28 -14.85
CA TRP A 462 -17.23 -16.95 -14.44
C TRP A 462 -16.22 -15.83 -14.74
N TRP A 463 -14.91 -16.12 -14.69
CA TRP A 463 -13.82 -15.16 -14.91
C TRP A 463 -13.65 -14.76 -16.38
N GLN A 464 -14.24 -15.51 -17.31
CA GLN A 464 -14.34 -15.18 -18.74
C GLN A 464 -15.64 -14.45 -19.07
N ALA A 465 -16.51 -14.19 -18.09
CA ALA A 465 -17.73 -13.45 -18.36
C ALA A 465 -17.38 -12.06 -18.90
N SER A 466 -18.00 -11.68 -20.03
CA SER A 466 -17.75 -10.40 -20.71
C SER A 466 -17.75 -9.22 -19.74
N GLY A 467 -18.71 -9.17 -18.81
CA GLY A 467 -18.79 -8.10 -17.82
C GLY A 467 -17.59 -7.95 -16.86
N ILE A 468 -16.75 -8.97 -16.67
CA ILE A 468 -15.51 -8.87 -15.88
C ILE A 468 -14.36 -8.34 -16.72
N VAL A 469 -14.22 -8.85 -17.95
CA VAL A 469 -13.23 -8.36 -18.92
C VAL A 469 -13.51 -6.89 -19.24
N ASP A 470 -14.76 -6.53 -19.52
CA ASP A 470 -15.20 -5.16 -19.78
C ASP A 470 -14.95 -4.24 -18.57
N TRP A 471 -15.22 -4.74 -17.36
CA TRP A 471 -14.94 -3.98 -16.13
C TRP A 471 -13.44 -3.74 -15.96
N ARG A 472 -12.60 -4.76 -16.15
CA ARG A 472 -11.15 -4.63 -16.05
C ARG A 472 -10.63 -3.58 -17.05
N LYS A 473 -11.11 -3.65 -18.29
CA LYS A 473 -10.73 -2.69 -19.33
C LYS A 473 -11.11 -1.26 -18.97
N THR A 474 -12.36 -1.05 -18.58
CA THR A 474 -12.86 0.28 -18.19
C THR A 474 -12.21 0.82 -16.93
N ARG A 475 -11.87 -0.04 -15.94
CA ARG A 475 -11.06 0.33 -14.78
C ARG A 475 -9.66 0.77 -15.17
N ASN A 476 -8.96 0.00 -16.00
CA ASN A 476 -7.60 0.36 -16.44
C ASN A 476 -7.61 1.64 -17.29
N GLN A 477 -8.65 1.87 -18.10
CA GLN A 477 -8.85 3.15 -18.80
C GLN A 477 -9.05 4.31 -17.83
N ALA A 478 -9.81 4.13 -16.74
CA ALA A 478 -9.99 5.16 -15.71
C ALA A 478 -8.68 5.47 -14.97
N ILE A 479 -7.89 4.44 -14.63
CA ILE A 479 -6.56 4.60 -14.02
C ILE A 479 -5.61 5.33 -14.98
N LEU A 480 -5.62 4.97 -16.26
CA LEU A 480 -4.80 5.62 -17.27
C LEU A 480 -5.19 7.10 -17.41
N ALA A 481 -6.48 7.41 -17.51
CA ALA A 481 -6.97 8.79 -17.59
C ALA A 481 -6.56 9.61 -16.35
N PHE A 482 -6.63 9.03 -15.16
CA PHE A 482 -6.13 9.66 -13.94
C PHE A 482 -4.62 9.96 -14.04
N CYS A 483 -3.80 9.01 -14.49
CA CYS A 483 -2.36 9.21 -14.61
C CYS A 483 -2.01 10.26 -15.69
N GLU A 484 -2.69 10.22 -16.84
CA GLU A 484 -2.46 11.15 -17.95
C GLU A 484 -2.84 12.58 -17.58
N ALA A 485 -3.92 12.78 -16.81
CA ALA A 485 -4.32 14.10 -16.33
C ALA A 485 -3.27 14.77 -15.42
N ARG A 486 -2.37 13.98 -14.80
CA ARG A 486 -1.28 14.48 -13.95
C ARG A 486 0.00 14.79 -14.73
N GLY A 487 0.09 14.34 -15.97
CA GLY A 487 1.24 14.55 -16.85
C GLY A 487 2.35 13.51 -16.70
N LYS A 488 3.20 13.44 -17.73
CA LYS A 488 4.30 12.45 -17.83
C LYS A 488 5.45 12.70 -16.85
N ASP A 489 5.51 13.89 -16.27
CA ASP A 489 6.55 14.29 -15.31
C ASP A 489 6.17 13.99 -13.85
N ASP A 490 4.93 13.53 -13.59
CA ASP A 490 4.47 13.20 -12.25
C ASP A 490 5.15 11.91 -11.76
N LEU A 491 6.19 12.05 -10.93
CA LEU A 491 6.99 10.92 -10.45
C LEU A 491 6.17 9.89 -9.64
N GLY A 492 5.02 10.30 -9.09
CA GLY A 492 4.10 9.40 -8.38
C GLY A 492 3.36 8.45 -9.32
N PHE A 493 2.92 8.93 -10.48
CA PHE A 493 1.95 8.21 -11.32
C PHE A 493 2.37 8.00 -12.78
N ALA A 494 3.43 8.63 -13.27
CA ALA A 494 3.93 8.44 -14.64
C ALA A 494 4.23 6.96 -14.94
N SER A 495 4.87 6.27 -13.98
CA SER A 495 5.17 4.83 -14.08
C SER A 495 3.90 3.97 -14.14
N LEU A 496 2.87 4.30 -13.35
CA LEU A 496 1.58 3.61 -13.39
C LEU A 496 0.86 3.87 -14.72
N GLY A 497 0.88 5.11 -15.21
CA GLY A 497 0.30 5.47 -16.51
C GLY A 497 0.96 4.71 -17.65
N ALA A 498 2.29 4.67 -17.68
CA ALA A 498 3.06 3.91 -18.67
C ALA A 498 2.77 2.40 -18.59
N TRP A 499 2.79 1.82 -17.38
CA TRP A 499 2.45 0.41 -17.16
C TRP A 499 1.03 0.10 -17.67
N THR A 500 0.05 0.93 -17.29
CA THR A 500 -1.37 0.71 -17.58
C THR A 500 -1.66 0.83 -19.07
N ARG A 501 -1.10 1.85 -19.74
CA ARG A 501 -1.21 2.01 -21.20
C ARG A 501 -0.70 0.77 -21.91
N ARG A 502 0.50 0.31 -21.54
CA ARG A 502 1.10 -0.84 -22.18
C ARG A 502 0.34 -2.14 -21.89
N ALA A 503 -0.14 -2.31 -20.65
CA ALA A 503 -0.97 -3.45 -20.28
C ALA A 503 -2.25 -3.53 -21.14
N LEU A 504 -2.92 -2.40 -21.42
CA LEU A 504 -4.08 -2.33 -22.31
C LEU A 504 -3.74 -2.68 -23.78
N GLU A 505 -2.53 -2.40 -24.25
CA GLU A 505 -2.09 -2.73 -25.61
C GLU A 505 -1.78 -4.23 -25.79
N VAL A 506 -1.07 -4.83 -24.83
CA VAL A 506 -0.54 -6.20 -24.96
C VAL A 506 -1.39 -7.26 -24.26
N GLY A 507 -2.30 -6.85 -23.38
CA GLY A 507 -3.13 -7.75 -22.59
C GLY A 507 -4.22 -8.48 -23.37
N GLY A 508 -4.39 -8.15 -24.66
CA GLY A 508 -5.31 -8.82 -25.58
C GLY A 508 -6.76 -8.77 -25.13
N GLU A 509 -7.54 -9.82 -25.44
CA GLU A 509 -8.96 -9.92 -25.04
C GLU A 509 -9.17 -10.04 -23.52
N MET A 510 -8.10 -10.17 -22.73
CA MET A 510 -8.18 -10.33 -21.29
C MET A 510 -8.08 -9.00 -20.53
N LEU A 511 -7.79 -7.87 -21.20
CA LEU A 511 -7.51 -6.55 -20.58
C LEU A 511 -8.20 -5.36 -21.26
#